data_AF-A0A8J7YQI0-F1
#
_entry.id   AF-A0A8J7YQI0-F1
#
_cell.length_a   1.000
_cell.length_b   1.000
_cell.length_c   1.000
_cell.angle_alpha   90.00
_cell.angle_beta   90.00
_cell.angle_gamma   90.00
#
_symmetry.space_group_name_H-M   'P 1'
#
loop_
_entity.id
_entity.type
_entity.pdbx_description
1 polymer ?
#
loop_
_entity_poly.entity_id
_entity_poly.type
_entity_poly.pdbx_seq_one_letter_code
_entity_poly.pdbx_strand_id
1 'polypeptide(L)'
;FIFAILMIAIAVYMLKRKCVDIASGKTLPHGGTGKIVLIGFLVGLASGYFGIGGGFLIVPGLIYSAGLDIIQAVGTSLISVGTFGVVTALRYAISGDLDILISVLFIAGGVLGGFAGSHLASTVPKRRLTQIFAVIIIIVAIYMMYVNLSVLSFV
;
A
#
# COMPACT_ATOMS: atom_id res chain seq x y z
N PHE A 1 -11.24 -12.65 7.89
CA PHE A 1 -10.16 -13.13 8.77
C PHE A 1 -8.77 -13.07 8.12
N ILE A 2 -8.50 -13.75 6.99
CA ILE A 2 -7.16 -13.83 6.39
C ILE A 2 -6.56 -12.45 6.08
N PHE A 3 -7.36 -11.50 5.59
CA PHE A 3 -6.91 -10.12 5.31
C PHE A 3 -6.39 -9.38 6.55
N ALA A 4 -7.13 -9.46 7.65
CA ALA A 4 -6.76 -8.79 8.90
C ALA A 4 -5.48 -9.38 9.49
N ILE A 5 -5.33 -10.72 9.45
CA ILE A 5 -4.11 -11.41 9.89
C ILE A 5 -2.90 -10.97 9.06
N LEU A 6 -3.05 -10.87 7.73
CA LEU A 6 -1.99 -10.40 6.84
C LEU A 6 -1.58 -8.95 7.16
N MET A 7 -2.56 -8.06 7.35
CA MET A 7 -2.33 -6.66 7.71
C MET A 7 -1.60 -6.50 9.05
N ILE A 8 -2.00 -7.28 10.06
CA ILE A 8 -1.32 -7.31 11.36
C ILE A 8 0.11 -7.85 11.20
N ALA A 9 0.31 -8.91 10.40
CA ALA A 9 1.63 -9.45 10.14
C ALA A 9 2.56 -8.39 9.49
N ILE A 10 2.06 -7.65 8.50
CA ILE A 10 2.81 -6.57 7.83
C ILE A 10 3.10 -5.41 8.79
N ALA A 11 2.11 -5.00 9.59
CA ALA A 11 2.27 -3.95 10.57
C ALA A 11 3.32 -4.30 11.64
N VAL A 12 3.21 -5.50 12.21
CA VAL A 12 4.17 -6.03 13.19
C VAL A 12 5.55 -6.19 12.56
N TYR A 13 5.63 -6.59 11.29
CA TYR A 13 6.88 -6.69 10.54
C TYR A 13 7.54 -5.31 10.35
N MET A 14 6.77 -4.28 9.98
CA MET A 14 7.23 -2.90 9.90
C MET A 14 7.68 -2.35 11.26
N LEU A 15 7.01 -2.73 12.37
CA LEU A 15 7.38 -2.31 13.73
C LEU A 15 8.62 -3.03 14.28
N LYS A 16 8.78 -4.31 13.95
CA LYS A 16 9.88 -5.17 14.43
C LYS A 16 11.19 -4.97 13.66
N ARG A 17 11.17 -4.40 12.45
CA ARG A 17 12.39 -3.88 11.84
C ARG A 17 12.87 -2.70 12.69
N LYS A 18 13.97 -2.91 13.43
CA LYS A 18 14.73 -1.84 14.10
C LYS A 18 14.72 -0.60 13.21
N CYS A 19 14.48 0.53 13.85
CA CYS A 19 14.51 1.92 13.36
C CYS A 19 15.83 2.33 12.62
N VAL A 20 16.65 1.39 12.13
CA VAL A 20 18.11 1.53 11.93
C VAL A 20 18.61 1.28 10.50
N ASP A 21 17.93 0.51 9.63
CA ASP A 21 18.48 0.22 8.28
C ASP A 21 17.93 1.09 7.14
N ILE A 22 16.95 1.97 7.40
CA ILE A 22 16.41 2.90 6.38
C ILE A 22 17.23 4.22 6.35
N ALA A 23 18.01 4.51 7.39
CA ALA A 23 18.90 5.67 7.45
C ALA A 23 20.34 5.38 6.99
N SER A 24 20.69 4.11 6.80
CA SER A 24 21.99 3.74 6.25
C SER A 24 21.86 3.76 4.74
N GLY A 25 22.36 4.81 4.10
CA GLY A 25 22.61 4.86 2.65
C GLY A 25 23.65 3.83 2.19
N LYS A 26 23.52 2.59 2.67
CA LYS A 26 24.21 1.42 2.17
C LYS A 26 23.24 0.80 1.18
N THR A 27 23.51 1.02 -0.09
CA THR A 27 23.04 0.16 -1.18
C THR A 27 23.32 -1.28 -0.77
N LEU A 28 22.31 -1.97 -0.24
CA LEU A 28 22.46 -3.38 0.08
C LEU A 28 22.77 -4.12 -1.22
N PRO A 29 23.81 -4.96 -1.23
CA PRO A 29 24.34 -5.59 -2.43
C PRO A 29 23.25 -6.41 -3.11
N HIS A 30 23.02 -6.16 -4.40
CA HIS A 30 22.18 -6.90 -5.35
C HIS A 30 21.56 -8.17 -4.74
N GLY A 31 20.49 -8.00 -3.97
CA GLY A 31 19.72 -9.12 -3.44
C GLY A 31 19.14 -9.84 -4.65
N GLY A 32 19.61 -11.06 -4.90
CA GLY A 32 19.35 -11.78 -6.15
C GLY A 32 17.91 -11.66 -6.61
N THR A 33 17.72 -11.33 -7.89
CA THR A 33 16.46 -11.07 -8.59
C THR A 33 15.31 -12.00 -8.17
N GLY A 34 15.61 -13.25 -7.80
CA GLY A 34 14.66 -14.21 -7.25
C GLY A 34 13.89 -13.76 -6.00
N LYS A 35 14.50 -13.00 -5.07
CA LYS A 35 13.78 -12.49 -3.88
C LYS A 35 12.73 -11.44 -4.25
N ILE A 36 13.05 -10.56 -5.20
CA ILE A 36 12.15 -9.50 -5.66
C ILE A 36 10.99 -10.10 -6.44
N VAL A 37 11.28 -11.08 -7.32
CA VAL A 37 10.25 -11.80 -8.07
C VAL A 37 9.32 -12.57 -7.14
N LEU A 38 9.85 -13.28 -6.13
CA LEU A 38 9.03 -14.04 -5.18
C LEU A 38 8.12 -13.13 -4.35
N ILE A 39 8.67 -12.04 -3.80
CA ILE A 39 7.88 -11.09 -2.99
C ILE A 39 6.87 -10.36 -3.87
N GLY A 40 7.26 -9.91 -5.07
CA GLY A 40 6.36 -9.28 -6.03
C GLY A 40 5.22 -10.20 -6.44
N PHE A 41 5.50 -11.48 -6.65
CA PHE A 41 4.49 -12.49 -6.95
C PHE A 41 3.54 -12.73 -5.77
N LEU A 42 4.06 -12.87 -4.55
CA LEU A 42 3.23 -13.03 -3.35
C LEU A 42 2.37 -11.80 -3.07
N VAL A 43 2.92 -10.60 -3.22
CA VAL A 43 2.19 -9.34 -3.07
C VAL A 43 1.13 -9.19 -4.15
N GLY A 44 1.44 -9.57 -5.39
CA GLY A 44 0.49 -9.59 -6.51
C GLY A 44 -0.66 -10.57 -6.29
N LEU A 45 -0.37 -11.79 -5.83
CA LEU A 45 -1.39 -12.78 -5.47
C LEU A 45 -2.26 -12.32 -4.31
N ALA A 46 -1.66 -11.80 -3.25
CA ALA A 46 -2.40 -11.23 -2.12
C ALA A 46 -3.30 -10.08 -2.59
N SER A 47 -2.75 -9.14 -3.36
CA SER A 47 -3.48 -8.01 -3.94
C SER A 47 -4.68 -8.46 -4.78
N GLY A 48 -4.49 -9.44 -5.66
CA GLY A 48 -5.54 -10.00 -6.51
C GLY A 48 -6.61 -10.72 -5.69
N TYR A 49 -6.21 -11.48 -4.67
CA TYR A 49 -7.13 -12.21 -3.81
C TYR A 49 -8.06 -11.29 -3.00
N PHE A 50 -7.55 -10.15 -2.52
CA PHE A 50 -8.38 -9.22 -1.75
C PHE A 50 -9.18 -8.24 -2.61
N GLY A 51 -8.86 -8.10 -3.91
CA GLY A 51 -9.58 -7.22 -4.82
C GLY A 51 -9.44 -5.72 -4.54
N ILE A 52 -8.54 -5.32 -3.63
CA ILE A 52 -8.35 -3.92 -3.17
C ILE A 52 -7.34 -3.17 -4.06
N GLY A 53 -6.78 -3.81 -5.08
CA GLY A 53 -5.81 -3.19 -5.98
C GLY A 53 -4.42 -2.95 -5.35
N GLY A 54 -4.07 -3.67 -4.28
CA GLY A 54 -2.69 -3.90 -3.83
C GLY A 54 -1.89 -2.73 -3.26
N GLY A 55 -2.35 -1.49 -3.39
CA GLY A 55 -1.53 -0.30 -3.11
C GLY A 55 -0.93 -0.25 -1.71
N PHE A 56 -1.69 -0.71 -0.71
CA PHE A 56 -1.22 -0.74 0.69
C PHE A 56 -0.17 -1.83 0.95
N LEU A 57 -0.12 -2.90 0.13
CA LEU A 57 0.85 -4.00 0.21
C LEU A 57 2.14 -3.68 -0.56
N ILE A 58 2.03 -2.92 -1.65
CA ILE A 58 3.14 -2.67 -2.57
C ILE A 58 4.25 -1.87 -1.90
N VAL A 59 3.91 -0.80 -1.15
CA VAL A 59 4.90 0.04 -0.46
C VAL A 59 5.76 -0.75 0.54
N PRO A 60 5.18 -1.46 1.55
CA PRO A 60 5.99 -2.26 2.47
C PRO A 60 6.68 -3.43 1.77
N GLY A 61 6.08 -4.00 0.72
CA GLY A 61 6.69 -5.02 -0.13
C GLY A 61 7.98 -4.54 -0.80
N LEU A 62 7.97 -3.35 -1.41
CA LEU A 62 9.13 -2.73 -2.07
C LEU A 62 10.24 -2.36 -1.08
N ILE A 63 9.89 -1.83 0.10
CA ILE A 63 10.85 -1.55 1.17
C ILE A 63 11.50 -2.85 1.66
N TYR A 64 10.75 -3.95 1.69
CA TYR A 64 11.25 -5.24 2.11
C TYR A 64 12.13 -5.91 1.04
N SER A 65 11.67 -5.95 -0.22
CA SER A 65 12.30 -6.70 -1.30
C SER A 65 13.46 -5.95 -1.96
N ALA A 66 13.28 -4.66 -2.22
CA ALA A 66 14.21 -3.84 -2.97
C ALA A 66 15.04 -2.90 -2.08
N GLY A 67 14.73 -2.81 -0.79
CA GLY A 67 15.45 -1.94 0.16
C GLY A 67 15.35 -0.46 -0.18
N LEU A 68 14.31 -0.06 -0.91
CA LEU A 68 14.11 1.32 -1.35
C LEU A 68 13.81 2.24 -0.17
N ASP A 69 14.27 3.49 -0.29
CA ASP A 69 13.84 4.56 0.58
C ASP A 69 12.32 4.74 0.51
N ILE A 70 11.69 5.15 1.62
CA ILE A 70 10.21 5.26 1.67
C ILE A 70 9.64 6.17 0.57
N ILE A 71 10.33 7.26 0.22
CA ILE A 71 9.90 8.17 -0.85
C ILE A 71 9.99 7.47 -2.22
N GLN A 72 11.06 6.70 -2.46
CA GLN A 72 11.23 5.94 -3.69
C GLN A 72 10.20 4.81 -3.79
N ALA A 73 9.94 4.10 -2.69
CA ALA A 73 8.95 3.03 -2.62
C ALA A 73 7.52 3.55 -2.87
N VAL A 74 7.16 4.71 -2.29
CA VAL A 74 5.87 5.36 -2.56
C VAL A 74 5.77 5.76 -4.04
N GLY A 75 6.81 6.39 -4.59
CA GLY A 75 6.86 6.77 -6.01
C GLY A 75 6.73 5.58 -6.97
N THR A 76 7.43 4.48 -6.72
CA THR A 76 7.32 3.25 -7.55
C THR A 76 5.98 2.55 -7.38
N SER A 77 5.40 2.58 -6.17
CA SER A 77 4.07 2.01 -5.93
C SER A 77 2.96 2.74 -6.70
N LEU A 78 3.09 4.06 -6.90
CA LEU A 78 2.13 4.87 -7.67
C LEU A 78 1.98 4.38 -9.11
N ILE A 79 3.06 3.90 -9.74
CA ILE A 79 2.99 3.30 -11.09
C ILE A 79 2.14 2.02 -11.07
N SER A 80 2.33 1.17 -10.06
CA SER A 80 1.58 -0.08 -9.94
C SER A 80 0.11 0.18 -9.64
N VAL A 81 -0.18 1.05 -8.67
CA VAL A 81 -1.55 1.43 -8.29
C VAL A 81 -2.25 2.16 -9.44
N GLY A 82 -1.55 3.03 -10.17
CA GLY A 82 -2.08 3.70 -11.35
C GLY A 82 -2.45 2.70 -12.44
N THR A 83 -1.61 1.69 -12.69
CA THR A 83 -1.89 0.63 -13.67
C THR A 83 -3.13 -0.18 -13.26
N PHE A 84 -3.22 -0.59 -12.00
CA PHE A 84 -4.40 -1.28 -11.48
C PHE A 84 -5.66 -0.41 -11.53
N GLY A 85 -5.53 0.88 -11.22
CA GLY A 85 -6.59 1.87 -11.32
C GLY A 85 -7.13 2.00 -12.75
N VAL A 86 -6.24 2.12 -13.74
CA VAL A 86 -6.62 2.19 -15.16
C VAL A 86 -7.35 0.92 -15.61
N VAL A 87 -6.81 -0.26 -15.27
CA VAL A 87 -7.44 -1.54 -15.63
C VAL A 87 -8.82 -1.66 -14.97
N THR A 88 -8.94 -1.26 -13.71
CA THR A 88 -10.20 -1.28 -12.96
C THR A 88 -11.21 -0.30 -13.55
N ALA A 89 -10.81 0.94 -13.81
CA ALA A 89 -11.65 1.96 -14.42
C ALA A 89 -12.16 1.53 -15.80
N LEU A 90 -11.28 0.93 -16.63
CA LEU A 90 -11.67 0.40 -17.93
C LEU A 90 -12.68 -0.75 -17.81
N ARG A 91 -12.50 -1.65 -16.86
CA ARG A 91 -13.45 -2.74 -16.58
C ARG A 91 -14.83 -2.19 -16.20
N TYR A 92 -14.89 -1.24 -15.26
CA TYR A 92 -16.14 -0.61 -14.84
C TYR A 92 -16.78 0.22 -15.97
N ALA A 93 -15.98 0.87 -16.81
CA ALA A 93 -16.48 1.61 -17.98
C ALA A 93 -17.19 0.71 -18.98
N ILE A 94 -16.62 -0.48 -19.24
CA ILE A 94 -17.22 -1.46 -20.16
C ILE A 94 -18.49 -2.07 -19.55
N SER A 95 -18.54 -2.28 -18.23
CA SER A 95 -19.71 -2.82 -17.54
C SER A 95 -20.90 -1.85 -17.47
N GLY A 96 -20.71 -0.56 -17.72
CA GLY A 96 -21.76 0.45 -17.64
C GLY A 96 -22.13 0.90 -16.21
N ASP A 97 -21.45 0.38 -15.19
CA ASP A 97 -21.67 0.68 -13.77
C ASP A 97 -20.94 1.95 -13.29
N LEU A 98 -20.52 2.83 -14.21
CA LEU A 98 -19.84 4.07 -13.87
C LEU A 98 -20.82 5.20 -13.63
N ASP A 99 -20.93 5.63 -12.38
CA ASP A 99 -21.47 6.95 -12.06
C ASP A 99 -20.43 8.02 -12.36
N ILE A 100 -20.67 8.79 -13.42
CA ILE A 100 -19.76 9.83 -13.92
C ILE A 100 -19.56 10.93 -12.87
N LEU A 101 -20.60 11.28 -12.11
CA LEU A 101 -20.52 12.37 -11.13
C LEU A 101 -19.59 11.97 -9.98
N ILE A 102 -19.79 10.77 -9.44
CA ILE A 102 -18.96 10.23 -8.35
C ILE A 102 -17.52 10.07 -8.84
N SER A 103 -17.33 9.54 -10.05
CA SER A 103 -16.01 9.31 -10.63
C SER A 103 -15.21 10.62 -10.77
N VAL A 104 -15.83 11.69 -11.29
CA VAL A 104 -15.19 13.00 -11.43
C VAL A 104 -14.83 13.59 -10.07
N LEU A 105 -15.73 13.51 -9.08
CA LEU A 105 -15.47 14.01 -7.74
C LEU A 105 -14.33 13.25 -7.06
N PHE A 106 -14.27 11.93 -7.28
CA PHE A 106 -13.20 11.07 -6.77
C PHE A 106 -11.85 11.39 -7.42
N ILE A 107 -11.82 11.62 -8.72
CA ILE A 107 -10.60 12.04 -9.45
C ILE A 107 -10.14 13.41 -8.94
N ALA A 108 -11.05 14.39 -8.84
CA ALA A 108 -10.71 15.73 -8.37
C ALA A 108 -10.16 15.70 -6.93
N GLY A 109 -10.84 14.99 -6.03
CA GLY A 109 -10.39 14.81 -4.65
C GLY A 109 -9.06 14.06 -4.55
N GLY A 110 -8.87 13.02 -5.36
CA GLY A 110 -7.63 12.24 -5.44
C GLY A 110 -6.44 13.05 -5.94
N VAL A 111 -6.63 13.87 -6.99
CA VAL A 111 -5.58 14.74 -7.55
C VAL A 111 -5.20 15.83 -6.54
N LEU A 112 -6.18 16.52 -5.96
CA LEU A 112 -5.93 17.58 -4.97
C LEU A 112 -5.29 17.01 -3.70
N GLY A 113 -5.83 15.91 -3.17
CA GLY A 113 -5.30 15.23 -2.00
C GLY A 113 -3.91 14.63 -2.24
N GLY A 114 -3.68 14.06 -3.43
CA GLY A 114 -2.38 13.52 -3.83
C GLY A 114 -1.31 14.62 -3.95
N PHE A 115 -1.65 15.76 -4.58
CA PHE A 115 -0.74 16.89 -4.70
C PHE A 115 -0.40 17.48 -3.33
N ALA A 116 -1.41 17.79 -2.50
CA ALA A 116 -1.22 18.30 -1.14
C ALA A 116 -0.43 17.30 -0.27
N GLY A 117 -0.77 16.02 -0.34
CA GLY A 117 -0.12 14.94 0.40
C GLY A 117 1.35 14.75 -0.01
N SER A 118 1.65 14.81 -1.32
CA SER A 118 3.03 14.72 -1.82
C SER A 118 3.89 15.89 -1.36
N HIS A 119 3.33 17.11 -1.36
CA HIS A 119 4.02 18.30 -0.90
C HIS A 119 4.35 18.19 0.59
N LEU A 120 3.36 17.80 1.41
CA LEU A 120 3.55 17.61 2.85
C LEU A 120 4.53 16.47 3.16
N ALA A 121 4.45 15.35 2.42
CA ALA A 121 5.34 14.21 2.60
C ALA A 121 6.80 14.55 2.28
N SER A 122 7.05 15.49 1.37
CA SER A 122 8.40 15.94 1.03
C SER A 122 9.07 16.77 2.13
N THR A 123 8.28 17.43 2.98
CA THR A 123 8.78 18.29 4.08
C THR A 123 9.04 17.50 5.37
N VAL A 124 8.45 16.31 5.51
CA VAL A 124 8.54 15.49 6.73
C VAL A 124 9.78 14.59 6.70
N PRO A 125 10.53 14.45 7.82
CA PRO A 125 11.66 13.52 7.89
C PRO A 125 11.24 12.09 7.59
N LYS A 126 12.02 11.35 6.77
CA LYS A 126 11.75 9.95 6.36
C LYS A 126 11.34 9.03 7.52
N ARG A 127 11.97 9.22 8.70
CA ARG A 127 11.65 8.48 9.93
C ARG A 127 10.22 8.69 10.40
N ARG A 128 9.75 9.94 10.45
CA ARG A 128 8.37 10.25 10.87
C ARG A 128 7.37 9.80 9.81
N LEU A 129 7.70 9.94 8.53
CA LEU A 129 6.83 9.47 7.44
C LEU A 129 6.60 7.95 7.52
N THR A 130 7.65 7.18 7.83
CA THR A 130 7.56 5.73 8.03
C THR A 130 6.71 5.35 9.24
N GLN A 131 6.84 6.09 10.35
CA GLN A 131 6.01 5.87 11.54
C GLN A 131 4.54 6.18 11.28
N ILE A 132 4.25 7.30 10.60
CA ILE A 132 2.88 7.68 10.22
C ILE A 132 2.28 6.59 9.33
N PHE A 133 3.01 6.12 8.32
CA PHE A 133 2.54 5.06 7.43
C PHE A 133 2.27 3.75 8.18
N ALA A 134 3.16 3.35 9.11
CA ALA A 134 2.97 2.16 9.95
C ALA A 134 1.71 2.29 10.84
N VAL A 135 1.51 3.45 11.46
CA VAL A 135 0.32 3.73 12.29
C VAL A 135 -0.95 3.66 11.47
N ILE A 136 -0.96 4.22 10.25
CA ILE A 136 -2.11 4.12 9.34
C ILE A 136 -2.42 2.66 9.01
N ILE A 137 -1.42 1.84 8.67
CA ILE A 137 -1.62 0.40 8.41
C ILE A 137 -2.24 -0.29 9.63
N ILE A 138 -1.75 0.01 10.84
CA ILE A 138 -2.29 -0.57 12.09
C ILE A 138 -3.76 -0.17 12.27
N ILE A 139 -4.10 1.09 12.07
CA ILE A 139 -5.49 1.57 12.19
C ILE A 139 -6.40 0.83 11.20
N VAL A 140 -5.97 0.70 9.94
CA VAL A 140 -6.72 -0.04 8.92
C VAL A 140 -6.85 -1.52 9.30
N ALA A 141 -5.79 -2.12 9.85
CA ALA A 141 -5.81 -3.51 10.32
C ALA A 141 -6.85 -3.72 11.45
N ILE A 142 -6.87 -2.82 12.44
CA ILE A 142 -7.84 -2.85 13.55
C ILE A 142 -9.26 -2.65 13.03
N TYR A 143 -9.47 -1.68 12.14
CA TYR A 143 -10.77 -1.42 11.53
C TYR A 143 -11.30 -2.66 10.78
N MET A 144 -10.46 -3.28 9.96
CA MET A 144 -10.80 -4.52 9.26
C MET A 144 -11.10 -5.67 10.21
N MET A 145 -10.37 -5.78 11.32
CA MET A 145 -10.65 -6.79 12.34
C MET A 145 -12.01 -6.55 13.00
N TYR A 146 -12.34 -5.31 13.31
CA TYR A 146 -13.64 -4.94 13.89
C TYR A 146 -14.80 -5.24 12.93
N VAL A 147 -14.70 -4.81 11.67
CA VAL A 147 -15.70 -5.08 10.62
C VAL A 147 -15.89 -6.59 10.45
N ASN A 148 -14.82 -7.37 10.53
CA ASN A 148 -14.91 -8.81 10.34
C ASN A 148 -15.51 -9.54 11.55
N LEU A 149 -15.32 -9.03 12.77
CA LEU A 149 -16.03 -9.52 13.96
C LEU A 149 -17.51 -9.15 13.94
N SER A 150 -17.87 -7.94 13.51
CA SER A 150 -19.28 -7.50 13.48
C SER A 150 -20.11 -8.31 12.47
N VAL A 151 -19.52 -8.70 11.34
CA VAL A 151 -20.16 -9.60 10.37
C VAL A 151 -20.41 -11.00 10.96
N LEU A 152 -19.51 -11.51 11.80
CA LEU A 152 -19.68 -12.80 12.49
C LEU A 152 -20.74 -12.78 13.59
N SER A 153 -20.93 -11.64 14.25
CA SER A 153 -21.99 -11.49 15.26
C SER A 153 -23.40 -11.36 14.66
N PHE A 154 -23.51 -11.18 13.34
CA PHE A 154 -24.77 -11.00 12.62
C PHE A 154 -25.15 -12.21 11.74
N VAL A 155 -24.35 -13.29 11.76
CA VAL A 155 -24.59 -14.57 11.08
C VAL A 155 -24.86 -15.64 12.14
#